data_AF-A0A952RQC8-F1
#
_entry.id   AF-A0A952RQC8-F1
#
_cell.length_a   1.000
_cell.length_b   1.000
_cell.length_c   1.000
_cell.angle_alpha   90.00
_cell.angle_beta   90.00
_cell.angle_gamma   90.00
#
_symmetry.space_group_name_H-M   'P 1'
#
loop_
_entity.id
_entity.type
_entity.pdbx_description
1 polymer ?
#
loop_
_entity_poly.entity_id
_entity_poly.type
_entity_poly.pdbx_seq_one_letter_code
_entity_poly.pdbx_strand_id
1 'polypeptide(L)'
;MVTAGVIVACGSEDESKFDDPGVKPGFYTEAGIAADGGDDPNGDLYKNDPPPAWCGVEAGAPPPVGGTEECPDDKNKPGCGCNNVGEEANCWTGLRKNRGLGGCKDGRTVCLKDTETQGKWGPCEGQVLPKQGATGAPACSCFSVGLWKIANTAPCVWNNNGWYAFSTRGDDASGCSGSVPKDTVLDPLPDGGSSSVWSTNTLKTDCAGSFKLVFRIRVGDKDNPSPNDCILGESETFADYREENVEQKLPDLPHWKSTNAECVKKWEVDTPEDKSPGYGEMIVKGGQTVRCEAVSELGVDQEFVFNRVKFCPKICRDQANANHPACVECKLSGQGNF
;
A
#
# COMPACT_ATOMS: atom_id res chain seq x y z
N MET A 1 -5.55 39.01 14.60
CA MET A 1 -5.45 38.39 13.26
C MET A 1 -5.65 36.90 13.45
N VAL A 2 -6.71 36.35 12.88
CA VAL A 2 -6.98 34.90 12.89
C VAL A 2 -6.64 34.38 11.50
N THR A 3 -5.72 33.42 11.42
CA THR A 3 -5.25 32.82 10.16
C THR A 3 -5.92 31.46 9.99
N ALA A 4 -6.71 31.29 8.94
CA ALA A 4 -7.16 29.99 8.46
C ALA A 4 -6.34 29.65 7.21
N GLY A 5 -5.79 28.45 7.14
CA GLY A 5 -4.98 28.02 6.00
C GLY A 5 -5.28 26.57 5.61
N VAL A 6 -5.42 26.33 4.31
CA VAL A 6 -5.57 25.00 3.70
C VAL A 6 -4.21 24.46 3.36
N ILE A 7 -3.92 23.20 3.67
CA ILE A 7 -2.55 22.67 3.62
C ILE A 7 -2.49 21.48 2.70
N VAL A 8 -1.62 21.57 1.72
CA VAL A 8 -1.63 20.75 0.51
C VAL A 8 -0.64 19.59 0.71
N ALA A 9 -0.89 18.38 0.18
CA ALA A 9 0.02 17.23 0.30
C ALA A 9 0.70 16.90 -1.03
N CYS A 10 2.02 16.88 -1.04
CA CYS A 10 2.80 16.66 -2.24
C CYS A 10 2.90 15.15 -2.52
N GLY A 11 2.18 14.68 -3.55
CA GLY A 11 2.34 13.36 -4.14
C GLY A 11 3.08 13.48 -5.47
N SER A 12 4.27 12.87 -5.59
CA SER A 12 5.02 12.84 -6.85
C SER A 12 4.35 11.87 -7.83
N GLU A 13 4.24 12.28 -9.10
CA GLU A 13 3.81 11.43 -10.23
C GLU A 13 4.99 10.68 -10.88
N ASP A 14 6.20 10.85 -10.35
CA ASP A 14 7.41 10.33 -10.97
C ASP A 14 7.77 8.93 -10.49
N GLU A 15 8.14 8.10 -11.47
CA GLU A 15 8.62 6.73 -11.32
C GLU A 15 9.62 6.62 -10.16
N SER A 16 9.39 5.69 -9.25
CA SER A 16 10.35 5.27 -8.24
C SER A 16 11.63 4.78 -8.93
N LYS A 17 12.60 5.68 -9.13
CA LYS A 17 13.96 5.31 -9.51
C LYS A 17 14.68 4.84 -8.26
N PHE A 18 14.81 3.53 -8.14
CA PHE A 18 15.75 2.92 -7.23
C PHE A 18 17.17 3.22 -7.74
N ASP A 19 17.92 4.05 -7.03
CA ASP A 19 19.36 4.20 -7.22
C ASP A 19 20.06 2.95 -6.66
N ASP A 20 20.61 2.12 -7.56
CA ASP A 20 21.48 0.99 -7.23
C ASP A 20 22.88 1.50 -6.83
N PRO A 21 23.38 1.22 -5.61
CA PRO A 21 24.81 1.27 -5.37
C PRO A 21 25.45 0.02 -6.02
N GLY A 22 26.22 0.27 -7.09
CA GLY A 22 26.84 -0.75 -7.91
C GLY A 22 27.62 -1.82 -7.14
N VAL A 23 27.23 -3.08 -7.36
CA VAL A 23 27.98 -4.27 -6.94
C VAL A 23 28.68 -4.87 -8.16
N LYS A 24 30.01 -5.02 -8.06
CA LYS A 24 30.88 -5.64 -9.06
C LYS A 24 30.59 -7.16 -9.20
N PRO A 25 30.85 -7.78 -10.36
CA PRO A 25 30.40 -9.14 -10.65
C PRO A 25 31.20 -10.16 -9.83
N GLY A 26 30.56 -10.74 -8.82
CA GLY A 26 30.98 -12.00 -8.21
C GLY A 26 30.33 -13.14 -8.97
N PHE A 27 31.11 -13.89 -9.74
CA PHE A 27 30.79 -15.26 -10.09
C PHE A 27 30.54 -16.04 -8.78
N TYR A 28 29.48 -16.84 -8.66
CA TYR A 28 29.47 -18.21 -8.10
C TYR A 28 28.03 -18.76 -7.98
N THR A 29 27.85 -19.92 -8.63
CA THR A 29 27.09 -21.14 -8.25
C THR A 29 25.64 -21.06 -7.78
N GLU A 30 24.81 -21.74 -8.59
CA GLU A 30 23.51 -22.32 -8.24
C GLU A 30 23.55 -23.12 -6.92
N ALA A 31 22.80 -22.66 -5.91
CA ALA A 31 22.35 -23.35 -4.71
C ALA A 31 21.61 -22.28 -3.88
N GLY A 32 20.50 -22.49 -3.19
CA GLY A 32 19.69 -23.64 -2.82
C GLY A 32 18.68 -23.08 -1.82
N ILE A 33 17.44 -23.53 -1.92
CA ILE A 33 16.26 -22.93 -1.26
C ILE A 33 16.21 -23.37 0.21
N ALA A 34 16.29 -22.46 1.20
CA ALA A 34 15.76 -22.71 2.55
C ALA A 34 15.34 -21.44 3.34
N ALA A 35 14.04 -21.35 3.64
CA ALA A 35 13.47 -21.00 4.95
C ALA A 35 11.95 -21.27 4.88
N ASP A 36 11.46 -22.17 5.73
CA ASP A 36 10.09 -22.75 5.86
C ASP A 36 9.69 -23.97 5.01
N GLY A 37 10.63 -24.59 4.28
CA GLY A 37 10.50 -25.97 3.82
C GLY A 37 11.66 -26.77 4.41
N GLY A 38 11.39 -27.92 5.03
CA GLY A 38 12.41 -28.76 5.66
C GLY A 38 13.58 -29.08 4.72
N ASP A 39 14.76 -29.23 5.33
CA ASP A 39 16.04 -29.57 4.70
C ASP A 39 15.97 -30.86 3.88
N ASP A 40 15.59 -30.77 2.60
CA ASP A 40 15.86 -31.82 1.63
C ASP A 40 16.45 -31.18 0.36
N PRO A 41 17.75 -31.37 0.09
CA PRO A 41 18.41 -30.89 -1.12
C PRO A 41 17.91 -31.57 -2.42
N ASN A 42 17.07 -32.61 -2.30
CA ASN A 42 16.27 -33.21 -3.39
C ASN A 42 14.76 -33.13 -3.09
N GLY A 43 14.36 -32.34 -2.10
CA GLY A 43 13.00 -32.26 -1.59
C GLY A 43 12.12 -31.59 -2.60
N ASP A 44 11.20 -32.37 -3.17
CA ASP A 44 10.16 -31.81 -4.00
C ASP A 44 9.39 -30.79 -3.15
N LEU A 45 9.61 -29.49 -3.39
CA LEU A 45 8.97 -28.36 -2.69
C LEU A 45 7.44 -28.48 -2.64
N TYR A 46 6.90 -29.36 -3.50
CA TYR A 46 5.50 -29.61 -3.78
C TYR A 46 4.92 -30.76 -2.96
N LYS A 47 5.75 -31.65 -2.39
CA LYS A 47 5.33 -32.78 -1.55
C LYS A 47 4.59 -32.34 -0.28
N ASN A 48 4.79 -31.08 0.12
CA ASN A 48 4.11 -30.44 1.26
C ASN A 48 3.61 -29.04 0.87
N ASP A 49 3.10 -28.84 -0.35
CA ASP A 49 2.51 -27.57 -0.79
C ASP A 49 0.98 -27.64 -0.70
N PRO A 50 0.39 -27.53 0.52
CA PRO A 50 -1.05 -27.65 0.70
C PRO A 50 -1.80 -26.61 -0.15
N PRO A 51 -3.07 -26.88 -0.50
CA PRO A 51 -3.92 -25.83 -1.06
C PRO A 51 -3.85 -24.59 -0.17
N PRO A 52 -3.73 -23.38 -0.73
CA PRO A 52 -3.70 -22.18 0.08
C PRO A 52 -4.98 -22.13 0.92
N ALA A 53 -4.84 -21.85 2.21
CA ALA A 53 -5.98 -21.56 3.07
C ALA A 53 -6.78 -20.43 2.41
N TRP A 54 -8.11 -20.51 2.39
CA TRP A 54 -8.96 -19.50 1.77
C TRP A 54 -9.76 -18.76 2.83
N CYS A 55 -9.55 -17.44 2.90
CA CYS A 55 -10.24 -16.51 3.79
C CYS A 55 -10.96 -15.41 3.01
N GLY A 56 -11.21 -15.61 1.71
CA GLY A 56 -12.00 -14.66 0.91
C GLY A 56 -13.40 -14.45 1.50
N VAL A 57 -13.92 -13.22 1.34
CA VAL A 57 -15.24 -12.79 1.84
C VAL A 57 -16.42 -13.59 1.29
N GLU A 58 -16.23 -14.27 0.16
CA GLU A 58 -17.12 -15.34 -0.26
C GLU A 58 -16.53 -16.67 0.21
N ALA A 59 -17.24 -17.33 1.13
CA ALA A 59 -16.91 -18.63 1.74
C ALA A 59 -16.95 -19.80 0.72
N GLY A 60 -16.34 -19.61 -0.45
CA GLY A 60 -16.05 -20.67 -1.39
C GLY A 60 -14.93 -21.54 -0.84
N ALA A 61 -15.00 -22.84 -1.12
CA ALA A 61 -13.81 -23.68 -1.02
C ALA A 61 -12.73 -23.09 -1.95
N PRO A 62 -11.42 -23.19 -1.59
CA PRO A 62 -10.37 -22.86 -2.54
C PRO A 62 -10.64 -23.61 -3.85
N PRO A 63 -10.34 -23.01 -5.02
CA PRO A 63 -10.55 -23.67 -6.29
C PRO A 63 -9.87 -25.05 -6.24
N PRO A 64 -10.57 -26.13 -6.64
CA PRO A 64 -10.01 -27.48 -6.55
C PRO A 64 -8.73 -27.54 -7.36
N VAL A 65 -7.66 -27.96 -6.71
CA VAL A 65 -6.37 -28.22 -7.35
C VAL A 65 -6.43 -29.60 -7.99
N GLY A 66 -6.43 -29.66 -9.32
CA GLY A 66 -6.28 -30.92 -10.07
C GLY A 66 -4.83 -31.44 -10.11
N GLY A 67 -4.63 -32.62 -10.71
CA GLY A 67 -3.30 -33.21 -10.91
C GLY A 67 -2.78 -34.06 -9.74
N THR A 68 -1.47 -34.35 -9.75
CA THR A 68 -0.77 -35.08 -8.67
C THR A 68 0.06 -34.12 -7.80
N GLU A 69 0.58 -34.58 -6.66
CA GLU A 69 1.49 -33.77 -5.83
C GLU A 69 2.74 -33.34 -6.61
N GLU A 70 3.26 -34.22 -7.47
CA GLU A 70 4.45 -33.97 -8.28
C GLU A 70 4.16 -33.10 -9.52
N CYS A 71 2.95 -33.27 -10.09
CA CYS A 71 2.47 -32.58 -11.28
C CYS A 71 1.07 -32.00 -11.06
N PRO A 72 0.98 -30.91 -10.28
CA PRO A 72 -0.30 -30.26 -10.06
C PRO A 72 -0.72 -29.45 -11.29
N ASP A 73 -1.98 -29.61 -11.69
CA ASP A 73 -2.52 -29.04 -12.94
C ASP A 73 -2.50 -27.51 -12.93
N ASP A 74 -2.59 -26.88 -11.76
CA ASP A 74 -2.61 -25.42 -11.64
C ASP A 74 -1.24 -24.77 -11.88
N LYS A 75 -0.14 -25.53 -11.80
CA LYS A 75 1.23 -25.00 -11.86
C LYS A 75 1.95 -25.23 -13.18
N ASN A 76 1.48 -26.15 -14.02
CA ASN A 76 2.09 -26.51 -15.30
C ASN A 76 3.62 -26.65 -15.20
N LYS A 77 4.08 -27.44 -14.22
CA LYS A 77 5.50 -27.57 -13.87
C LYS A 77 6.29 -28.14 -15.04
N PRO A 78 7.51 -27.62 -15.31
CA PRO A 78 8.38 -28.18 -16.34
C PRO A 78 8.57 -29.69 -16.19
N GLY A 79 8.38 -30.44 -17.27
CA GLY A 79 8.46 -31.90 -17.30
C GLY A 79 7.17 -32.65 -16.99
N CYS A 80 6.11 -31.97 -16.53
CA CYS A 80 4.79 -32.58 -16.36
C CYS A 80 4.06 -32.72 -17.69
N GLY A 81 3.18 -33.72 -17.77
CA GLY A 81 2.43 -34.01 -18.99
C GLY A 81 1.49 -32.88 -19.40
N CYS A 82 1.37 -32.66 -20.71
CA CYS A 82 0.41 -31.72 -21.30
C CYS A 82 -0.28 -32.36 -22.51
N ASN A 83 -1.53 -31.95 -22.74
CA ASN A 83 -2.41 -32.62 -23.70
C ASN A 83 -2.12 -32.22 -25.15
N ASN A 84 -1.81 -30.94 -25.40
CA ASN A 84 -1.66 -30.41 -26.76
C ASN A 84 -0.28 -29.78 -26.95
N VAL A 85 0.55 -30.38 -27.81
CA VAL A 85 1.85 -29.81 -28.17
C VAL A 85 1.65 -28.43 -28.82
N GLY A 86 2.39 -27.44 -28.32
CA GLY A 86 2.28 -26.03 -28.73
C GLY A 86 1.28 -25.22 -27.91
N GLU A 87 0.55 -25.83 -26.97
CA GLU A 87 -0.29 -25.10 -26.02
C GLU A 87 0.57 -24.23 -25.09
N GLU A 88 0.08 -23.04 -24.79
CA GLU A 88 0.73 -22.09 -23.88
C GLU A 88 -0.12 -21.94 -22.63
N ALA A 89 0.52 -21.99 -21.46
CA ALA A 89 -0.16 -21.84 -20.17
C ALA A 89 0.68 -21.04 -19.17
N ASN A 90 0.01 -20.51 -18.15
CA ASN A 90 0.69 -19.92 -17.00
C ASN A 90 1.35 -21.02 -16.18
N CYS A 91 2.58 -20.79 -15.72
CA CYS A 91 3.33 -21.74 -14.91
C CYS A 91 3.88 -21.10 -13.64
N TRP A 92 4.10 -21.93 -12.61
CA TRP A 92 4.60 -21.49 -11.32
C TRP A 92 5.46 -22.56 -10.66
N THR A 93 6.76 -22.28 -10.45
CA THR A 93 7.66 -23.24 -9.80
C THR A 93 7.93 -22.95 -8.31
N GLY A 94 7.18 -22.02 -7.71
CA GLY A 94 7.26 -21.70 -6.28
C GLY A 94 6.21 -22.44 -5.45
N LEU A 95 6.18 -22.17 -4.14
CA LEU A 95 5.08 -22.59 -3.26
C LEU A 95 3.79 -21.82 -3.58
N ARG A 96 2.62 -22.44 -3.40
CA ARG A 96 1.32 -21.76 -3.62
C ARG A 96 1.15 -20.57 -2.71
N LYS A 97 1.65 -20.63 -1.47
CA LYS A 97 1.65 -19.50 -0.53
C LYS A 97 2.35 -18.24 -1.04
N ASN A 98 3.13 -18.31 -2.12
CA ASN A 98 3.86 -17.16 -2.68
C ASN A 98 3.37 -16.77 -4.08
N ARG A 99 2.39 -17.50 -4.65
CA ARG A 99 1.95 -17.34 -6.04
C ARG A 99 1.01 -16.14 -6.19
N GLY A 100 1.35 -15.18 -7.05
CA GLY A 100 0.49 -14.02 -7.31
C GLY A 100 0.39 -13.07 -6.11
N LEU A 101 1.39 -13.07 -5.23
CA LEU A 101 1.47 -12.13 -4.11
C LEU A 101 2.57 -11.12 -4.37
N GLY A 102 2.31 -9.86 -4.09
CA GLY A 102 3.36 -8.87 -4.19
C GLY A 102 3.90 -8.71 -5.62
N GLY A 103 5.23 -8.70 -5.73
CA GLY A 103 5.93 -8.78 -7.01
C GLY A 103 5.98 -10.17 -7.65
N CYS A 104 5.52 -11.24 -6.98
CA CYS A 104 5.54 -12.59 -7.51
C CYS A 104 4.45 -12.80 -8.56
N LYS A 105 4.83 -13.31 -9.73
CA LYS A 105 3.90 -13.58 -10.82
C LYS A 105 4.24 -14.86 -11.54
N ASP A 106 3.20 -15.46 -12.10
CA ASP A 106 3.32 -16.62 -12.97
C ASP A 106 4.20 -16.30 -14.18
N GLY A 107 4.96 -17.31 -14.59
CA GLY A 107 5.63 -17.31 -15.88
C GLY A 107 4.72 -17.91 -16.95
N ARG A 108 5.30 -18.09 -18.13
CA ARG A 108 4.67 -18.78 -19.26
C ARG A 108 5.47 -20.02 -19.63
N THR A 109 4.77 -21.10 -19.92
CA THR A 109 5.37 -22.33 -20.45
C THR A 109 4.66 -22.75 -21.73
N VAL A 110 5.37 -23.52 -22.55
CA VAL A 110 4.87 -24.10 -23.80
C VAL A 110 4.90 -25.62 -23.66
N CYS A 111 3.85 -26.29 -24.10
CA CYS A 111 3.82 -27.75 -24.17
C CYS A 111 4.72 -28.23 -25.31
N LEU A 112 5.84 -28.88 -24.98
CA LEU A 112 6.80 -29.42 -25.93
C LEU A 112 6.50 -30.89 -26.21
N LYS A 113 6.83 -31.36 -27.41
CA LYS A 113 6.72 -32.78 -27.76
C LYS A 113 7.81 -33.56 -27.03
N ASP A 114 7.42 -34.54 -26.21
CA ASP A 114 8.33 -35.43 -25.50
C ASP A 114 8.42 -36.80 -26.18
N THR A 115 7.27 -37.41 -26.48
CA THR A 115 7.17 -38.66 -27.25
C THR A 115 6.23 -38.51 -28.44
N GLU A 116 6.01 -39.57 -29.22
CA GLU A 116 5.09 -39.52 -30.36
C GLU A 116 3.63 -39.23 -29.96
N THR A 117 3.25 -39.53 -28.71
CA THR A 117 1.87 -39.43 -28.22
C THR A 117 1.69 -38.54 -26.99
N GLN A 118 2.79 -38.02 -26.41
CA GLN A 118 2.74 -37.24 -25.17
C GLN A 118 3.56 -35.95 -25.29
N GLY A 119 3.00 -34.86 -24.76
CA GLY A 119 3.71 -33.61 -24.54
C GLY A 119 4.16 -33.46 -23.09
N LYS A 120 5.18 -32.63 -22.87
CA LYS A 120 5.59 -32.16 -21.55
C LYS A 120 5.71 -30.64 -21.53
N TRP A 121 5.34 -30.01 -20.42
CA TRP A 121 5.57 -28.59 -20.22
C TRP A 121 7.06 -28.26 -20.27
N GLY A 122 7.41 -27.23 -21.04
CA GLY A 122 8.75 -26.68 -21.14
C GLY A 122 9.14 -25.84 -19.92
N PRO A 123 10.28 -25.12 -19.98
CA PRO A 123 10.70 -24.24 -18.89
C PRO A 123 9.66 -23.16 -18.60
N CYS A 124 9.59 -22.75 -17.34
CA CYS A 124 8.68 -21.68 -16.92
C CYS A 124 9.39 -20.32 -17.05
N GLU A 125 9.11 -19.61 -18.14
CA GLU A 125 9.81 -18.37 -18.50
C GLU A 125 9.07 -17.14 -17.94
N GLY A 126 9.81 -16.18 -17.38
CA GLY A 126 9.25 -14.91 -16.92
C GLY A 126 8.53 -14.94 -15.57
N GLN A 127 8.54 -16.08 -14.86
CA GLN A 127 8.07 -16.15 -13.48
C GLN A 127 8.94 -15.31 -12.55
N VAL A 128 8.34 -14.78 -11.49
CA VAL A 128 9.06 -14.08 -10.42
C VAL A 128 8.81 -14.83 -9.12
N LEU A 129 9.88 -15.40 -8.56
CA LEU A 129 9.86 -16.13 -7.30
C LEU A 129 10.31 -15.22 -6.14
N PRO A 130 9.88 -15.48 -4.90
CA PRO A 130 10.33 -14.71 -3.76
C PRO A 130 11.82 -14.95 -3.51
N LYS A 131 12.56 -13.88 -3.25
CA LYS A 131 13.95 -13.94 -2.79
C LYS A 131 13.97 -14.40 -1.34
N GLN A 132 14.84 -15.37 -1.06
CA GLN A 132 14.95 -15.93 0.29
C GLN A 132 15.48 -14.90 1.28
N GLY A 133 14.84 -14.82 2.45
CA GLY A 133 15.22 -13.89 3.52
C GLY A 133 15.02 -12.41 3.17
N ALA A 134 14.38 -12.10 2.04
CA ALA A 134 14.00 -10.74 1.72
C ALA A 134 12.70 -10.36 2.44
N THR A 135 12.43 -9.06 2.56
CA THR A 135 11.17 -8.49 3.05
C THR A 135 10.58 -7.56 2.00
N GLY A 136 9.26 -7.35 1.99
CA GLY A 136 8.59 -6.44 1.05
C GLY A 136 8.48 -6.99 -0.38
N ALA A 137 8.69 -6.15 -1.40
CA ALA A 137 8.51 -6.53 -2.82
C ALA A 137 9.32 -7.76 -3.25
N PRO A 138 10.61 -7.89 -2.87
CA PRO A 138 11.37 -9.08 -3.22
C PRO A 138 10.95 -10.34 -2.44
N ALA A 139 10.19 -10.19 -1.34
CA ALA A 139 9.62 -11.30 -0.56
C ALA A 139 8.24 -11.72 -1.04
N CYS A 140 7.68 -11.01 -2.02
CA CYS A 140 6.31 -11.21 -2.48
C CYS A 140 5.26 -10.98 -1.39
N SER A 141 5.52 -10.00 -0.53
CA SER A 141 4.55 -9.55 0.48
C SER A 141 3.44 -8.70 -0.16
N CYS A 142 2.26 -8.69 0.46
CA CYS A 142 1.15 -7.81 0.13
C CYS A 142 1.51 -6.34 0.44
N PHE A 143 0.91 -5.38 -0.29
CA PHE A 143 1.25 -3.95 -0.22
C PHE A 143 2.71 -3.63 -0.60
N SER A 144 3.29 -4.42 -1.51
CA SER A 144 4.64 -4.19 -2.01
C SER A 144 4.70 -3.34 -3.27
N VAL A 145 3.60 -3.34 -4.03
CA VAL A 145 3.36 -2.50 -5.19
C VAL A 145 1.91 -2.04 -5.18
N GLY A 146 1.68 -0.76 -5.44
CA GLY A 146 0.32 -0.24 -5.54
C GLY A 146 0.23 1.27 -5.54
N LEU A 147 -1.01 1.73 -5.43
CA LEU A 147 -1.38 3.13 -5.38
C LEU A 147 -2.63 3.29 -4.51
N TRP A 148 -2.51 4.07 -3.44
CA TRP A 148 -3.67 4.54 -2.68
C TRP A 148 -3.88 6.02 -2.97
N LYS A 149 -5.02 6.36 -3.59
CA LYS A 149 -5.42 7.74 -3.89
C LYS A 149 -6.45 8.21 -2.87
N ILE A 150 -6.19 9.37 -2.28
CA ILE A 150 -7.05 10.06 -1.34
C ILE A 150 -7.31 11.47 -1.90
N ALA A 151 -8.58 11.76 -2.19
CA ALA A 151 -8.97 13.00 -2.86
C ALA A 151 -8.59 14.26 -2.08
N ASN A 152 -8.66 14.23 -0.76
CA ASN A 152 -8.30 15.32 0.13
C ASN A 152 -7.51 14.79 1.33
N THR A 153 -6.27 15.24 1.47
CA THR A 153 -5.45 14.95 2.65
C THR A 153 -5.14 16.20 3.47
N ALA A 154 -5.71 17.34 3.09
CA ALA A 154 -5.44 18.63 3.70
C ALA A 154 -6.06 18.75 5.10
N PRO A 155 -5.26 18.97 6.16
CA PRO A 155 -5.79 19.36 7.45
C PRO A 155 -6.20 20.84 7.45
N CYS A 156 -7.28 21.16 8.15
CA CYS A 156 -7.65 22.52 8.51
C CYS A 156 -7.03 22.86 9.87
N VAL A 157 -6.47 24.06 10.02
CA VAL A 157 -5.98 24.56 11.30
C VAL A 157 -6.76 25.80 11.71
N TRP A 158 -7.11 25.88 12.99
CA TRP A 158 -7.88 26.96 13.58
C TRP A 158 -7.28 27.42 14.91
N ASN A 159 -7.29 28.74 15.13
CA ASN A 159 -6.89 29.34 16.40
C ASN A 159 -8.01 30.24 16.94
N ASN A 160 -8.70 29.79 17.98
CA ASN A 160 -9.64 30.59 18.77
C ASN A 160 -9.50 30.19 20.23
N ASN A 161 -8.74 30.98 21.00
CA ASN A 161 -8.37 30.69 22.38
C ASN A 161 -7.66 29.33 22.58
N GLY A 162 -7.03 28.81 21.53
CA GLY A 162 -6.38 27.50 21.50
C GLY A 162 -6.16 27.02 20.06
N TRP A 163 -5.20 26.11 19.86
CA TRP A 163 -4.86 25.55 18.56
C TRP A 163 -5.61 24.24 18.32
N TYR A 164 -6.31 24.15 17.18
CA TYR A 164 -7.08 22.98 16.77
C TYR A 164 -6.78 22.62 15.32
N ALA A 165 -6.76 21.33 15.02
CA ALA A 165 -6.78 20.85 13.65
C ALA A 165 -7.90 19.84 13.42
N PHE A 166 -8.46 19.84 12.22
CA PHE A 166 -9.55 18.96 11.84
C PHE A 166 -9.56 18.72 10.33
N SER A 167 -10.24 17.65 9.92
CA SER A 167 -10.31 17.20 8.53
C SER A 167 -11.24 18.03 7.62
N THR A 168 -12.35 18.50 8.16
CA THR A 168 -13.40 19.25 7.45
C THR A 168 -14.01 20.29 8.36
N ARG A 169 -14.45 21.41 7.79
CA ARG A 169 -15.19 22.44 8.50
C ARG A 169 -16.69 22.18 8.28
N GLY A 170 -17.49 22.21 9.35
CA GLY A 170 -18.87 21.67 9.37
C GLY A 170 -19.90 22.36 8.47
N ASP A 171 -19.52 23.35 7.68
CA ASP A 171 -20.38 24.16 6.81
C ASP A 171 -20.17 23.93 5.31
N ASP A 172 -19.14 23.18 4.88
CA ASP A 172 -18.88 22.97 3.47
C ASP A 172 -18.23 21.62 3.11
N ALA A 173 -18.90 20.88 2.22
CA ALA A 173 -18.40 19.62 1.65
C ALA A 173 -17.13 19.81 0.78
N SER A 174 -16.63 21.04 0.64
CA SER A 174 -15.43 21.45 -0.11
C SER A 174 -14.13 21.37 0.70
N GLY A 175 -14.16 20.82 1.92
CA GLY A 175 -13.01 20.80 2.82
C GLY A 175 -12.64 22.21 3.28
N CYS A 176 -11.41 22.41 3.79
CA CYS A 176 -10.97 23.70 4.32
C CYS A 176 -11.00 24.89 3.33
N SER A 177 -11.41 24.67 2.08
CA SER A 177 -11.34 25.63 0.97
C SER A 177 -12.52 26.61 0.88
N GLY A 178 -13.51 26.50 1.76
CA GLY A 178 -14.61 27.46 1.85
C GLY A 178 -14.15 28.85 2.26
N SER A 179 -14.54 29.83 1.45
CA SER A 179 -14.45 31.27 1.75
C SER A 179 -15.43 31.66 2.88
N VAL A 180 -15.28 31.04 4.05
CA VAL A 180 -16.09 31.36 5.22
C VAL A 180 -15.55 32.65 5.84
N PRO A 181 -16.40 33.66 6.10
CA PRO A 181 -15.97 34.92 6.71
C PRO A 181 -15.14 34.69 7.97
N LYS A 182 -14.05 35.46 8.10
CA LYS A 182 -13.06 35.42 9.20
C LYS A 182 -13.66 35.49 10.61
N ASP A 183 -14.93 35.88 10.71
CA ASP A 183 -15.65 36.14 11.96
C ASP A 183 -16.66 35.03 12.33
N THR A 184 -16.72 33.94 11.56
CA THR A 184 -17.60 32.80 11.89
C THR A 184 -16.92 31.94 12.94
N VAL A 185 -17.19 32.26 14.22
CA VAL A 185 -16.86 31.42 15.36
C VAL A 185 -17.66 30.13 15.22
N LEU A 186 -16.99 29.01 14.95
CA LEU A 186 -17.61 27.69 15.09
C LEU A 186 -17.65 27.37 16.58
N ASP A 187 -18.79 27.67 17.20
CA ASP A 187 -19.12 27.26 18.57
C ASP A 187 -20.47 26.52 18.56
N PRO A 188 -20.51 25.22 18.92
CA PRO A 188 -19.36 24.39 19.26
C PRO A 188 -18.49 24.12 18.03
N LEU A 189 -17.17 23.96 18.26
CA LEU A 189 -16.28 23.30 17.29
C LEU A 189 -16.99 22.03 16.82
N PRO A 190 -17.04 21.73 15.51
CA PRO A 190 -17.72 20.54 15.03
C PRO A 190 -17.29 19.36 15.89
N ASP A 191 -18.27 18.78 16.60
CA ASP A 191 -17.99 17.57 17.35
C ASP A 191 -17.48 16.57 16.33
N GLY A 192 -16.43 15.84 16.69
CA GLY A 192 -15.96 14.71 15.89
C GLY A 192 -17.01 13.57 15.82
N GLY A 193 -18.31 13.88 15.85
CA GLY A 193 -19.44 12.98 15.88
C GLY A 193 -19.98 12.66 14.50
N SER A 194 -19.74 11.42 14.08
CA SER A 194 -20.49 10.58 13.14
C SER A 194 -21.25 11.26 11.99
N SER A 195 -20.62 11.31 10.80
CA SER A 195 -21.20 10.98 9.47
C SER A 195 -20.68 11.84 8.31
N SER A 196 -19.89 12.87 8.57
CA SER A 196 -19.30 13.66 7.47
C SER A 196 -18.08 12.95 6.89
N VAL A 197 -18.17 12.58 5.62
CA VAL A 197 -17.05 12.11 4.80
C VAL A 197 -15.98 13.20 4.72
N TRP A 198 -14.73 12.87 5.06
CA TRP A 198 -13.59 13.75 4.84
C TRP A 198 -13.06 13.66 3.41
N SER A 199 -12.83 12.43 2.95
CA SER A 199 -12.26 12.19 1.64
C SER A 199 -12.73 10.87 1.06
N THR A 200 -13.05 10.88 -0.23
CA THR A 200 -13.15 9.65 -1.02
C THR A 200 -11.75 9.08 -1.26
N ASN A 201 -11.65 7.77 -1.49
CA ASN A 201 -10.39 7.13 -1.82
C ASN A 201 -10.55 5.90 -2.74
N THR A 202 -9.47 5.56 -3.45
CA THR A 202 -9.36 4.36 -4.28
C THR A 202 -8.03 3.67 -4.02
N LEU A 203 -8.03 2.34 -4.01
CA LEU A 203 -6.83 1.53 -3.84
C LEU A 203 -6.61 0.66 -5.07
N LYS A 204 -5.36 0.56 -5.50
CA LYS A 204 -4.84 -0.50 -6.34
C LYS A 204 -3.68 -1.13 -5.59
N THR A 205 -3.72 -2.41 -5.30
CA THR A 205 -2.62 -3.13 -4.64
C THR A 205 -2.47 -4.53 -5.22
N ASP A 206 -1.31 -5.12 -4.99
CA ASP A 206 -0.80 -6.39 -5.51
C ASP A 206 -1.38 -7.65 -4.84
N CYS A 207 -2.40 -7.50 -4.00
CA CYS A 207 -3.03 -8.60 -3.28
C CYS A 207 -4.51 -8.30 -3.03
N ALA A 208 -5.35 -9.33 -3.08
CA ALA A 208 -6.74 -9.28 -2.63
C ALA A 208 -6.85 -9.64 -1.13
N GLY A 209 -7.77 -9.01 -0.40
CA GLY A 209 -7.96 -9.27 1.02
C GLY A 209 -8.89 -8.29 1.73
N SER A 210 -9.02 -8.47 3.04
CA SER A 210 -9.76 -7.59 3.93
C SER A 210 -8.76 -6.78 4.76
N PHE A 211 -8.75 -5.46 4.58
CA PHE A 211 -7.73 -4.57 5.11
C PHE A 211 -8.33 -3.48 5.99
N LYS A 212 -7.66 -3.19 7.11
CA LYS A 212 -7.91 -1.99 7.93
C LYS A 212 -6.86 -0.95 7.57
N LEU A 213 -7.26 0.07 6.82
CA LEU A 213 -6.37 1.10 6.31
C LEU A 213 -6.46 2.36 7.16
N VAL A 214 -5.33 2.93 7.52
CA VAL A 214 -5.23 4.17 8.29
C VAL A 214 -4.40 5.18 7.52
N PHE A 215 -4.96 6.37 7.32
CA PHE A 215 -4.19 7.54 6.91
C PHE A 215 -3.91 8.41 8.13
N ARG A 216 -2.63 8.60 8.47
CA ARG A 216 -2.20 9.34 9.67
C ARG A 216 -1.36 10.53 9.27
N ILE A 217 -1.65 11.70 9.82
CA ILE A 217 -0.85 12.92 9.59
C ILE A 217 0.07 13.13 10.78
N ARG A 218 1.38 13.28 10.50
CA ARG A 218 2.43 13.53 11.50
C ARG A 218 3.08 14.89 11.30
N VAL A 219 3.49 15.50 12.41
CA VAL A 219 4.26 16.76 12.46
C VAL A 219 5.73 16.45 12.69
N GLY A 220 6.49 16.40 11.60
CA GLY A 220 7.88 15.95 11.59
C GLY A 220 8.51 16.01 10.20
N ASP A 221 9.63 15.33 10.02
CA ASP A 221 10.34 15.28 8.75
C ASP A 221 10.07 13.94 8.04
N LYS A 222 9.54 13.99 6.81
CA LYS A 222 9.29 12.78 6.00
C LYS A 222 10.58 11.97 5.79
N ASP A 223 11.67 12.69 5.57
CA ASP A 223 12.95 12.13 5.14
C ASP A 223 13.72 11.54 6.34
N ASN A 224 13.30 11.87 7.56
CA ASN A 224 13.80 11.32 8.81
C ASN A 224 12.65 11.10 9.82
N PRO A 225 11.75 10.15 9.56
CA PRO A 225 10.54 9.96 10.36
C PRO A 225 10.90 9.44 11.75
N SER A 226 10.23 9.99 12.78
CA SER A 226 10.43 9.57 14.16
C SER A 226 9.16 8.95 14.75
N PRO A 227 9.27 7.87 15.56
CA PRO A 227 8.11 7.39 16.33
C PRO A 227 7.56 8.45 17.30
N ASN A 228 8.37 9.44 17.67
CA ASN A 228 7.98 10.56 18.54
C ASN A 228 7.36 11.74 17.78
N ASP A 229 7.27 11.67 16.44
CA ASP A 229 6.60 12.71 15.66
C ASP A 229 5.13 12.79 16.07
N CYS A 230 4.69 14.00 16.37
CA CYS A 230 3.37 14.22 16.92
C CYS A 230 2.29 13.88 15.89
N ILE A 231 1.23 13.19 16.31
CA ILE A 231 0.09 12.86 15.45
C ILE A 231 -0.85 14.07 15.42
N LEU A 232 -1.03 14.65 14.23
CA LEU A 232 -1.97 15.75 14.02
C LEU A 232 -3.40 15.21 13.93
N GLY A 233 -3.59 14.11 13.22
CA GLY A 233 -4.88 13.47 13.00
C GLY A 233 -4.74 12.13 12.31
N GLU A 234 -5.78 11.30 12.40
CA GLU A 234 -5.85 10.01 11.71
C GLU A 234 -7.28 9.70 11.28
N SER A 235 -7.40 9.00 10.16
CA SER A 235 -8.67 8.49 9.65
C SER A 235 -8.50 7.05 9.22
N GLU A 236 -9.52 6.25 9.50
CA GLU A 236 -9.51 4.81 9.27
C GLU A 236 -10.66 4.39 8.36
N THR A 237 -10.40 3.40 7.50
CA THR A 237 -11.43 2.70 6.73
C THR A 237 -11.16 1.21 6.71
N PHE A 238 -12.22 0.41 6.65
CA PHE A 238 -12.15 -1.03 6.44
C PHE A 238 -12.62 -1.33 5.02
N ALA A 239 -11.87 -2.13 4.28
CA ALA A 239 -12.22 -2.48 2.92
C ALA A 239 -11.93 -3.95 2.62
N ASP A 240 -12.90 -4.59 1.97
CA ASP A 240 -12.72 -5.86 1.27
C ASP A 240 -12.30 -5.56 -0.17
N TYR A 241 -11.00 -5.67 -0.43
CA TYR A 241 -10.38 -5.46 -1.71
C TYR A 241 -10.34 -6.77 -2.49
N ARG A 242 -11.17 -6.88 -3.53
CA ARG A 242 -11.59 -8.18 -4.10
C ARG A 242 -10.68 -8.70 -5.21
N GLU A 243 -10.06 -7.79 -5.96
CA GLU A 243 -9.30 -8.13 -7.15
C GLU A 243 -7.95 -7.42 -7.08
N GLU A 244 -6.88 -8.20 -7.04
CA GLU A 244 -5.51 -7.69 -7.11
C GLU A 244 -5.28 -6.89 -8.40
N ASN A 245 -4.43 -5.86 -8.32
CA ASN A 245 -4.00 -5.02 -9.43
C ASN A 245 -5.12 -4.25 -10.17
N VAL A 246 -6.34 -4.23 -9.65
CA VAL A 246 -7.48 -3.46 -10.17
C VAL A 246 -7.79 -2.28 -9.24
N GLU A 247 -7.91 -1.08 -9.78
CA GLU A 247 -8.31 0.07 -8.95
C GLU A 247 -9.75 -0.12 -8.45
N GLN A 248 -9.93 -0.09 -7.13
CA GLN A 248 -11.22 -0.25 -6.47
C GLN A 248 -11.52 0.95 -5.58
N LYS A 249 -12.78 1.41 -5.61
CA LYS A 249 -13.28 2.42 -4.69
C LYS A 249 -13.43 1.80 -3.30
N LEU A 250 -12.86 2.44 -2.29
CA LEU A 250 -13.01 2.02 -0.90
C LEU A 250 -14.11 2.83 -0.19
N PRO A 251 -14.56 2.41 1.01
CA PRO A 251 -15.41 3.27 1.82
C PRO A 251 -14.69 4.56 2.18
N ASP A 252 -15.42 5.66 2.09
CA ASP A 252 -14.89 6.99 2.28
C ASP A 252 -14.28 7.16 3.68
N LEU A 253 -13.21 7.97 3.77
CA LEU A 253 -12.53 8.25 5.02
C LEU A 253 -13.40 9.17 5.90
N PRO A 254 -13.66 8.80 7.17
CA PRO A 254 -14.41 9.64 8.09
C PRO A 254 -13.64 10.91 8.48
N HIS A 255 -14.36 11.88 9.01
CA HIS A 255 -13.74 13.06 9.59
C HIS A 255 -12.91 12.71 10.83
N TRP A 256 -11.91 13.55 11.09
CA TRP A 256 -11.08 13.50 12.30
C TRP A 256 -10.86 14.90 12.89
N LYS A 257 -10.50 14.93 14.18
CA LYS A 257 -10.14 16.12 14.95
C LYS A 257 -8.91 15.83 15.80
N SER A 258 -7.97 16.78 15.82
CA SER A 258 -6.77 16.68 16.64
C SER A 258 -7.09 16.82 18.12
N THR A 259 -6.42 16.02 18.95
CA THR A 259 -6.48 16.10 20.41
C THR A 259 -5.25 16.78 21.02
N ASN A 260 -4.28 17.20 20.20
CA ASN A 260 -2.99 17.73 20.66
C ASN A 260 -2.75 19.15 20.15
N ALA A 261 -3.06 20.15 20.98
CA ALA A 261 -2.90 21.56 20.62
C ALA A 261 -1.43 21.98 20.41
N GLU A 262 -0.48 21.35 21.10
CA GLU A 262 0.96 21.62 20.90
C GLU A 262 1.45 21.14 19.55
N CYS A 263 0.97 19.97 19.12
CA CYS A 263 1.21 19.39 17.80
C CYS A 263 0.71 20.34 16.69
N VAL A 264 -0.52 20.85 16.85
CA VAL A 264 -1.10 21.83 15.92
C VAL A 264 -0.29 23.13 15.88
N LYS A 265 0.15 23.63 17.05
CA LYS A 265 1.00 24.82 17.14
C LYS A 265 2.35 24.59 16.46
N LYS A 266 2.98 23.43 16.66
CA LYS A 266 4.24 23.09 16.01
C LYS A 266 4.11 23.14 14.49
N TRP A 267 3.02 22.54 13.99
CA TRP A 267 2.71 22.54 12.57
C TRP A 267 2.45 23.95 12.01
N GLU A 268 1.65 24.78 12.69
CA GLU A 268 1.21 26.06 12.15
C GLU A 268 2.13 27.25 12.45
N VAL A 269 2.84 27.23 13.58
CA VAL A 269 3.67 28.34 14.05
C VAL A 269 5.14 27.99 14.05
N ASP A 270 5.51 26.88 14.69
CA ASP A 270 6.92 26.64 15.02
C ASP A 270 7.72 26.12 13.81
N THR A 271 7.07 25.49 12.83
CA THR A 271 7.71 25.12 11.56
C THR A 271 7.88 26.35 10.66
N PRO A 272 9.09 26.60 10.10
CA PRO A 272 9.32 27.64 9.11
C PRO A 272 8.36 27.55 7.91
N GLU A 273 7.98 28.70 7.34
CA GLU A 273 6.97 28.76 6.27
C GLU A 273 7.42 28.09 4.96
N ASP A 274 8.73 28.06 4.71
CA ASP A 274 9.38 27.45 3.54
C ASP A 274 9.68 25.95 3.72
N LYS A 275 9.35 25.38 4.88
CA LYS A 275 9.52 23.96 5.18
C LYS A 275 8.20 23.22 5.24
N SER A 276 8.24 21.95 4.89
CA SER A 276 7.11 21.06 5.14
C SER A 276 6.85 21.00 6.65
N PRO A 277 5.58 21.18 7.09
CA PRO A 277 5.21 21.02 8.50
C PRO A 277 5.10 19.55 8.92
N GLY A 278 5.09 18.60 7.97
CA GLY A 278 4.86 17.20 8.29
C GLY A 278 4.72 16.26 7.11
N TYR A 279 4.19 15.06 7.38
CA TYR A 279 3.96 14.02 6.38
C TYR A 279 2.74 13.17 6.72
N GLY A 280 2.12 12.60 5.70
CA GLY A 280 1.05 11.61 5.83
C GLY A 280 1.65 10.21 5.76
N GLU A 281 1.25 9.32 6.66
CA GLU A 281 1.55 7.89 6.62
C GLU A 281 0.33 7.13 6.10
N MET A 282 0.57 6.25 5.15
CA MET A 282 -0.39 5.26 4.67
C MET A 282 -0.08 3.92 5.31
N ILE A 283 -1.03 3.40 6.08
CA ILE A 283 -0.80 2.33 7.04
C ILE A 283 -1.82 1.21 6.80
N VAL A 284 -1.35 -0.03 6.81
CA VAL A 284 -2.20 -1.20 7.06
C VAL A 284 -2.10 -1.55 8.54
N LYS A 285 -3.23 -1.50 9.24
CA LYS A 285 -3.34 -1.82 10.67
C LYS A 285 -3.98 -3.19 10.83
N GLY A 286 -3.25 -4.22 10.39
CA GLY A 286 -3.77 -5.57 10.26
C GLY A 286 -4.72 -5.75 9.08
N GLY A 287 -5.17 -6.98 8.92
CA GLY A 287 -5.88 -7.44 7.75
C GLY A 287 -5.29 -8.76 7.29
N GLN A 288 -6.05 -9.45 6.43
CA GLN A 288 -5.65 -10.73 5.87
C GLN A 288 -5.89 -10.74 4.37
N THR A 289 -4.99 -11.39 3.64
CA THR A 289 -5.24 -11.68 2.23
C THR A 289 -6.39 -12.68 2.11
N VAL A 290 -6.94 -12.83 0.89
CA VAL A 290 -7.89 -13.91 0.58
C VAL A 290 -7.29 -15.30 0.82
N ARG A 291 -5.98 -15.39 1.05
CA ARG A 291 -5.24 -16.62 1.38
C ARG A 291 -4.96 -16.81 2.88
N CYS A 292 -5.65 -16.07 3.74
CA CYS A 292 -5.47 -16.11 5.20
C CYS A 292 -4.07 -15.68 5.68
N GLU A 293 -3.31 -14.96 4.86
CA GLU A 293 -1.99 -14.47 5.23
C GLU A 293 -2.10 -13.07 5.81
N ALA A 294 -1.33 -12.79 6.86
CA ALA A 294 -1.20 -11.43 7.36
C ALA A 294 -0.55 -10.54 6.28
N VAL A 295 -1.04 -9.30 6.15
CA VAL A 295 -0.54 -8.33 5.15
C VAL A 295 0.91 -7.94 5.39
N SER A 296 1.42 -8.14 6.60
CA SER A 296 2.81 -7.92 6.98
C SER A 296 3.33 -9.09 7.77
N GLU A 297 4.64 -9.32 7.72
CA GLU A 297 5.34 -10.19 8.70
C GLU A 297 5.21 -9.68 10.13
N LEU A 298 4.84 -8.41 10.27
CA LEU A 298 4.47 -7.78 11.53
C LEU A 298 3.17 -8.43 12.03
N GLY A 299 3.16 -8.87 13.29
CA GLY A 299 2.03 -9.60 13.88
C GLY A 299 0.71 -8.82 13.77
N VAL A 300 -0.42 -9.51 13.99
CA VAL A 300 -1.80 -9.00 13.77
C VAL A 300 -2.14 -7.65 14.42
N ASP A 301 -1.38 -7.22 15.43
CA ASP A 301 -1.55 -5.95 16.15
C ASP A 301 -0.55 -4.84 15.76
N GLN A 302 0.31 -5.08 14.77
CA GLN A 302 1.33 -4.14 14.35
C GLN A 302 0.93 -3.33 13.12
N GLU A 303 1.37 -2.08 13.08
CA GLU A 303 1.09 -1.15 11.99
C GLU A 303 2.18 -1.25 10.93
N PHE A 304 1.79 -1.52 9.68
CA PHE A 304 2.70 -1.53 8.54
C PHE A 304 2.56 -0.23 7.74
N VAL A 305 3.56 0.65 7.82
CA VAL A 305 3.61 1.88 7.02
C VAL A 305 4.18 1.56 5.64
N PHE A 306 3.31 1.43 4.64
CA PHE A 306 3.72 1.09 3.28
C PHE A 306 4.06 2.34 2.44
N ASN A 307 3.60 3.53 2.85
CA ASN A 307 3.98 4.77 2.16
C ASN A 307 3.97 6.01 3.07
N ARG A 308 4.73 7.02 2.67
CA ARG A 308 4.72 8.36 3.27
C ARG A 308 4.62 9.45 2.20
N VAL A 309 3.73 10.42 2.39
CA VAL A 309 3.55 11.58 1.51
C VAL A 309 3.96 12.87 2.23
N LYS A 310 4.72 13.74 1.57
CA LYS A 310 5.24 14.97 2.22
C LYS A 310 4.15 16.03 2.17
N PHE A 311 3.89 16.74 3.27
CA PHE A 311 3.06 17.93 3.17
C PHE A 311 3.84 19.08 2.54
N CYS A 312 3.09 19.97 1.93
CA CYS A 312 3.66 21.10 1.24
C CYS A 312 3.92 22.24 2.24
N PRO A 313 4.98 23.04 2.01
CA PRO A 313 5.29 24.18 2.87
C PRO A 313 4.14 25.17 2.99
N LYS A 314 4.08 25.90 4.11
CA LYS A 314 2.99 26.86 4.38
C LYS A 314 3.00 28.04 3.41
N ILE A 315 4.17 28.41 2.89
CA ILE A 315 4.29 29.45 1.86
C ILE A 315 3.46 29.13 0.61
N CYS A 316 3.23 27.83 0.31
CA CYS A 316 2.48 27.36 -0.84
C CYS A 316 0.96 27.51 -0.73
N ARG A 317 0.46 27.96 0.43
CA ARG A 317 -0.96 28.28 0.60
C ARG A 317 -1.36 29.57 -0.10
N ASP A 318 -0.41 30.48 -0.27
CA ASP A 318 -0.63 31.73 -0.97
C ASP A 318 -0.44 31.50 -2.48
N GLN A 319 -1.48 31.83 -3.25
CA GLN A 319 -1.45 31.73 -4.70
C GLN A 319 -0.34 32.59 -5.32
N ALA A 320 0.09 33.67 -4.67
CA ALA A 320 1.23 34.47 -5.11
C ALA A 320 2.53 33.64 -5.15
N ASN A 321 2.62 32.57 -4.36
CA ASN A 321 3.78 31.68 -4.28
C ASN A 321 3.59 30.39 -5.09
N ALA A 322 2.59 30.29 -5.96
CA ALA A 322 2.33 29.08 -6.75
C ALA A 322 3.54 28.65 -7.60
N ASN A 323 4.36 29.61 -8.06
CA ASN A 323 5.57 29.34 -8.85
C ASN A 323 6.85 29.22 -8.00
N HIS A 324 6.74 29.31 -6.67
CA HIS A 324 7.90 29.11 -5.79
C HIS A 324 8.40 27.67 -5.96
N PRO A 325 9.72 27.40 -6.04
CA PRO A 325 10.24 26.06 -6.31
C PRO A 325 9.72 25.00 -5.34
N ALA A 326 9.52 25.37 -4.07
CA ALA A 326 8.97 24.49 -3.04
C ALA A 326 7.45 24.21 -3.18
N CYS A 327 6.77 24.86 -4.13
CA CYS A 327 5.32 24.85 -4.33
C CYS A 327 4.87 24.21 -5.66
N VAL A 328 5.78 24.03 -6.62
CA VAL A 328 5.44 23.53 -7.97
C VAL A 328 4.93 22.08 -7.94
N GLU A 329 5.41 21.27 -7.01
CA GLU A 329 5.03 19.84 -6.87
C GLU A 329 3.91 19.60 -5.84
N CYS A 330 3.23 20.66 -5.42
CA CYS A 330 2.25 20.62 -4.32
C CYS A 330 0.81 20.41 -4.83
N LYS A 331 0.13 19.33 -4.44
CA LYS A 331 -1.29 19.04 -4.82
C LYS A 331 -2.21 18.78 -3.62
N LEU A 332 -3.50 19.11 -3.68
CA LEU A 332 -4.42 18.94 -2.53
C LEU A 332 -4.77 17.47 -2.27
N SER A 333 -4.68 16.66 -3.32
CA SER A 333 -4.84 15.22 -3.29
C SER A 333 -3.58 14.54 -2.76
N GLY A 334 -3.75 13.61 -1.82
CA GLY A 334 -2.69 12.69 -1.45
C GLY A 334 -2.78 11.44 -2.32
N GLN A 335 -1.75 11.17 -3.09
CA GLN A 335 -1.58 9.87 -3.73
C GLN A 335 -0.19 9.36 -3.42
N GLY A 336 -0.07 8.06 -3.25
CA GLY A 336 1.20 7.43 -2.95
C GLY A 336 1.34 6.14 -3.74
N ASN A 337 2.24 6.13 -4.72
CA ASN A 337 2.76 4.89 -5.28
C ASN A 337 3.69 4.26 -4.23
N PHE A 338 3.56 2.96 -4.04
CA PHE A 338 4.45 2.15 -3.21
C PHE A 338 4.88 0.93 -4.01
#